data_AF-A0A833RXB9-F1
#
_entry.id   AF-A0A833RXB9-F1
#
_cell.length_a   1.000
_cell.length_b   1.000
_cell.length_c   1.000
_cell.angle_alpha   90.00
_cell.angle_beta   90.00
_cell.angle_gamma   90.00
#
_symmetry.space_group_name_H-M   'P 1'
#
loop_
_entity.id
_entity.type
_entity.pdbx_description
1 polymer ?
#
loop_
_entity_poly.entity_id
_entity_poly.type
_entity_poly.pdbx_seq_one_letter_code
_entity_poly.pdbx_strand_id
1 'polypeptide(L)' 'MTIPPDIVYGGDTSADLAVSEGDNATLSCRATGRPTPRVSWRREDGEPILIRASSAEIFKITNSETK' A
#
# COMPACT_ATOMS: atom_id res chain seq x y z
N MET A 1 -27.23 1.92 2.00
CA MET A 1 -26.57 2.81 1.02
C MET A 1 -25.11 2.45 0.97
N THR A 2 -24.60 2.11 -0.21
CA THR A 2 -23.18 1.80 -0.43
C THR A 2 -22.49 3.05 -0.97
N ILE A 3 -21.32 3.36 -0.41
CA ILE A 3 -20.50 4.48 -0.86
C ILE A 3 -19.26 3.86 -1.48
N PRO A 4 -18.98 4.12 -2.77
CA PRO A 4 -17.78 3.62 -3.42
C PRO A 4 -16.51 4.02 -2.66
N PRO A 5 -15.45 3.20 -2.75
CA PRO A 5 -14.16 3.54 -2.17
C PRO A 5 -13.57 4.78 -2.86
N ASP A 6 -13.12 5.75 -2.07
CA ASP A 6 -12.43 6.95 -2.54
C ASP A 6 -11.15 7.19 -1.74
N ILE A 7 -10.07 7.56 -2.42
CA ILE A 7 -8.76 7.82 -1.80
C ILE A 7 -8.75 9.27 -1.28
N VAL A 8 -8.46 9.42 0.01
CA VAL A 8 -8.43 10.75 0.65
C VAL A 8 -7.09 11.41 0.38
N TYR A 9 -7.09 12.41 -0.50
CA TYR A 9 -5.93 13.27 -0.76
C TYR A 9 -5.95 14.48 0.19
N GLY A 10 -4.82 14.81 0.83
CA GLY A 10 -4.74 15.99 1.72
C GLY A 10 -4.02 15.80 3.07
N GLY A 11 -3.14 14.80 3.19
CA GLY A 11 -2.25 14.65 4.36
C GLY A 11 -2.19 13.23 4.92
N ASP A 12 -3.26 12.44 4.75
CA ASP A 12 -3.32 11.06 5.24
C ASP A 12 -2.84 10.03 4.19
N THR A 13 -2.76 10.44 2.92
CA THR A 13 -2.25 9.64 1.81
C THR A 13 -0.99 10.30 1.25
N SER A 14 0.07 9.51 1.10
CA SER A 14 1.36 9.95 0.55
C SER A 14 1.22 10.35 -0.92
N ALA A 15 1.94 11.41 -1.29
CA ALA A 15 2.23 11.75 -2.68
C ALA A 15 3.56 11.11 -3.13
N ASP A 16 4.10 11.52 -4.26
CA ASP A 16 5.42 11.09 -4.73
C ASP A 16 6.50 11.47 -3.72
N LEU A 17 7.35 10.51 -3.36
CA LEU A 17 8.44 10.68 -2.40
C LEU A 17 9.78 10.34 -3.06
N ALA A 18 10.79 11.18 -2.84
CA ALA A 18 12.18 10.91 -3.17
C ALA A 18 12.96 10.73 -1.85
N VAL A 19 13.61 9.58 -1.71
CA VAL A 19 14.37 9.20 -0.50
C VAL A 19 15.75 8.74 -0.93
N SER A 20 16.78 9.09 -0.16
CA SER A 20 18.17 8.72 -0.46
C SER A 20 18.36 7.21 -0.31
N GLU A 21 19.35 6.66 -1.02
CA GLU A 21 19.72 5.26 -0.83
C GLU A 21 20.13 4.98 0.61
N GLY A 22 19.58 3.92 1.20
CA GLY A 22 19.82 3.54 2.60
C GLY A 22 18.89 4.20 3.61
N ASP A 23 18.16 5.26 3.22
CA ASP A 23 17.14 5.88 4.07
C ASP A 23 15.80 5.14 3.99
N ASN A 24 14.96 5.35 5.01
CA ASN A 24 13.66 4.67 5.10
C ASN A 24 12.55 5.50 4.44
N ALA A 25 11.76 4.86 3.55
CA ALA A 25 10.58 5.46 2.94
C ALA A 25 9.30 4.89 3.58
N THR A 26 8.33 5.75 3.91
CA THR A 26 7.03 5.34 4.45
C THR A 26 5.91 5.85 3.55
N LEU A 27 5.10 4.93 3.03
CA LEU A 27 3.92 5.23 2.21
C LEU A 27 2.66 5.02 3.04
N SER A 28 1.82 6.05 3.12
CA SER A 28 0.53 6.05 3.82
C SER A 28 -0.60 6.16 2.81
N CYS A 29 -1.71 5.46 3.05
CA CYS A 29 -2.90 5.57 2.21
C CYS A 29 -4.14 5.46 3.08
N ARG A 30 -5.06 6.43 2.92
CA ARG A 30 -6.35 6.44 3.57
C ARG A 30 -7.45 6.44 2.52
N ALA A 31 -8.34 5.45 2.62
CA ALA A 31 -9.51 5.35 1.77
C ALA A 31 -10.80 5.43 2.61
N THR A 32 -11.83 6.04 2.04
CA THR A 32 -13.17 6.12 2.63
C THR A 32 -14.18 5.39 1.74
N GLY A 33 -15.26 4.90 2.32
CA GLY A 33 -16.26 4.10 1.60
C GLY A 33 -17.15 3.34 2.56
N ARG A 34 -18.25 2.79 2.06
CA ARG A 34 -19.17 1.93 2.82
C ARG A 34 -19.60 0.74 1.97
N PRO A 35 -19.26 -0.51 2.34
CA PRO A 35 -18.50 -0.91 3.54
C PRO A 35 -17.04 -0.43 3.52
N THR A 36 -16.36 -0.47 4.68
CA THR A 36 -14.98 0.02 4.82
C THR A 36 -14.06 -0.61 3.79
N PRO A 37 -13.30 0.18 3.01
CA PRO A 37 -12.46 -0.34 1.94
C PRO A 37 -11.25 -1.10 2.48
N ARG A 38 -10.78 -2.08 1.69
CA ARG A 38 -9.48 -2.74 1.89
C ARG A 38 -8.43 -2.01 1.06
N VAL A 39 -7.33 -1.65 1.69
CA VAL A 39 -6.19 -1.00 1.02
C VAL A 39 -5.12 -2.04 0.74
N SER A 40 -4.58 -2.04 -0.48
CA SER A 40 -3.45 -2.87 -0.87
C SER A 40 -2.44 -2.05 -1.66
N TRP A 41 -1.16 -2.40 -1.50
CA TRP A 41 -0.07 -1.76 -2.20
C TRP A 41 0.39 -2.63 -3.37
N ARG A 42 0.76 -1.98 -4.47
CA ARG A 42 1.34 -2.62 -5.65
C ARG A 42 2.42 -1.73 -6.23
N ARG A 43 3.38 -2.33 -6.93
CA ARG A 43 4.32 -1.57 -7.76
C ARG A 43 3.64 -1.16 -9.05
N GLU A 44 4.05 -0.02 -9.60
CA GLU A 44 3.52 0.49 -10.88
C GLU A 44 3.96 -0.38 -12.07
N ASP A 45 5.16 -0.97 -11.99
CA ASP A 45 5.70 -1.91 -12.98
C ASP A 45 5.03 -3.29 -12.95
N GLY A 46 4.10 -3.53 -12.01
CA GLY A 46 3.40 -4.81 -11.86
C GLY A 46 4.23 -5.93 -11.22
N GLU A 47 5.50 -5.65 -10.89
CA GLU A 47 6.38 -6.61 -10.22
C GLU A 47 6.00 -6.75 -8.74
N PRO A 48 6.31 -7.90 -8.10
CA PRO A 48 5.97 -8.13 -6.70
C PRO A 48 6.79 -7.21 -5.78
N ILE A 49 6.15 -6.74 -4.71
CA ILE A 49 6.84 -6.06 -3.61
C ILE A 49 7.56 -7.13 -2.77
N LEU A 50 8.88 -6.99 -2.63
CA LEU A 50 9.73 -7.89 -1.87
C LEU A 50 9.82 -7.42 -0.41
N ILE A 51 9.14 -8.10 0.51
CA ILE A 51 9.27 -7.82 1.95
C ILE A 51 10.45 -8.62 2.49
N ARG A 52 11.48 -7.93 2.97
CA ARG A 52 12.55 -8.55 3.75
C ARG A 52 12.09 -8.68 5.20
N ALA A 53 11.71 -9.89 5.61
CA ALA A 53 11.60 -10.20 7.03
C ALA A 53 13.01 -10.31 7.63
N SER A 54 13.13 -10.18 8.96
CA SER A 54 14.40 -10.33 9.68
C SER A 54 14.90 -11.78 9.73
N SER A 55 14.08 -12.78 9.37
CA SER A 55 14.56 -14.06 8.85
C SER A 55 14.73 -13.93 7.34
N ALA A 56 15.74 -14.56 6.75
CA ALA A 56 16.11 -14.45 5.33
C ALA A 56 15.08 -15.01 4.33
N GLU A 57 13.81 -14.64 4.48
CA GLU A 57 12.67 -15.03 3.67
C GLU A 57 12.07 -13.74 3.08
N ILE A 58 12.20 -13.63 1.76
CA ILE A 58 11.57 -12.57 1.00
C ILE A 58 10.13 -12.98 0.74
N PHE A 59 9.18 -12.36 1.44
CA PHE A 59 7.76 -12.61 1.18
C PHE A 59 7.28 -11.68 0.07
N LYS A 60 6.59 -12.25 -0.92
CA LYS A 60 5.90 -11.47 -1.96
C LYS A 60 4.60 -10.94 -1.37
N ILE A 61 4.34 -9.64 -1.52
CA ILE A 61 2.99 -9.11 -1.29
C ILE A 61 2.10 -9.66 -2.42
N THR A 62 1.42 -10.76 -2.15
CA THR A 62 0.31 -11.24 -2.97
C THR A 62 -0.98 -10.69 -2.39
N ASN A 63 -1.76 -9.97 -3.19
CA ASN A 63 -3.14 -9.65 -2.87
C ASN A 63 -3.96 -10.94 -2.88
N SER A 64 -3.89 -11.73 -1.80
CA SER A 64 -4.79 -12.84 -1.60
C SER A 64 -6.13 -12.29 -1.13
N GLU A 65 -7.14 -12.43 -1.98
CA GLU A 65 -8.54 -12.32 -1.60
C GLU A 65 -8.84 -13.38 -0.53
N THR A 66 -8.68 -13.05 0.75
CA THR A 66 -9.30 -13.83 1.81
C THR A 66 -10.80 -13.60 1.70
N LYS A 67 -11.46 -14.62 1.12
CA LYS A 67 -12.92 -14.85 1.04
C LYS A 67 -13.66 -14.45 2.32
#